data_AF-A0A1I8Q6P9-F1
#
_entry.id   AF-A0A1I8Q6P9-F1
#
_cell.length_a   1.000
_cell.length_b   1.000
_cell.length_c   1.000
_cell.angle_alpha   90.00
_cell.angle_beta   90.00
_cell.angle_gamma   90.00
#
_symmetry.space_group_name_H-M   'P 1'
#
loop_
_entity.id
_entity.type
_entity.pdbx_description
1 polymer ?
#
loop_
_entity_poly.entity_id
_entity_poly.type
_entity_poly.pdbx_seq_one_letter_code
_entity_poly.pdbx_strand_id
1 'polypeptide(L)'
;MEEDVLNALHSRTAYLPGSCDRDGKIIFIVNVINDLQSWQRKCLELSAAYLRRSLSDIILQRGIAVIVDAQKSTARITRQHARYIYNLFEGLKVSLYLVKSEGFWEKHVETCAKGQSKAEPIVLSKARLTKFFDLSSLPEQLGGSLQYNHDLWLQQRKSVEEFIKYYDDCLKSMESLHQLLQGNKSIRPTEADVQLKKSAQQHAAVQCSIDTVIAMGNRILTHFNEVYAPTPPFAASVSSNTAAPHASASTTLNKTKAESTTTLTTNSKSNSTSTAVPTSTQPQQHDSNKVYLSAASAHSPPV
;
A
#
# COMPACT_ATOMS: atom_id res chain seq x y z
N MET A 1 -7.80 -16.74 -0.39
CA MET A 1 -8.22 -16.04 0.83
C MET A 1 -9.37 -16.79 1.48
N GLU A 2 -9.25 -17.09 2.77
CA GLU A 2 -10.31 -17.72 3.56
C GLU A 2 -11.47 -16.74 3.77
N GLU A 3 -12.69 -17.26 3.92
CA GLU A 3 -13.92 -16.44 3.97
C GLU A 3 -13.99 -15.56 5.23
N ASP A 4 -13.55 -16.08 6.37
CA ASP A 4 -13.48 -15.34 7.63
C ASP A 4 -12.48 -14.18 7.59
N VAL A 5 -11.32 -14.37 6.94
CA VAL A 5 -10.34 -13.30 6.67
C VAL A 5 -10.94 -12.26 5.74
N LEU A 6 -11.64 -12.68 4.68
CA LEU A 6 -12.31 -11.75 3.77
C LEU A 6 -13.37 -10.92 4.50
N ASN A 7 -14.18 -11.55 5.35
CA ASN A 7 -15.19 -10.87 6.17
C ASN A 7 -14.56 -9.92 7.19
N ALA A 8 -13.43 -10.33 7.80
CA ALA A 8 -12.67 -9.49 8.69
C ALA A 8 -12.12 -8.24 7.98
N LEU A 9 -11.54 -8.38 6.78
CA LEU A 9 -11.06 -7.24 6.01
C LEU A 9 -12.20 -6.30 5.59
N HIS A 10 -13.35 -6.84 5.15
CA HIS A 10 -14.54 -6.05 4.83
C HIS A 10 -15.03 -5.20 6.01
N SER A 11 -14.84 -5.65 7.25
CA SER A 11 -15.21 -4.88 8.44
C SER A 11 -14.40 -3.59 8.61
N ARG A 12 -13.30 -3.43 7.86
CA ARG A 12 -12.36 -2.29 7.94
C ARG A 12 -11.85 -2.03 9.35
N THR A 13 -11.73 -3.06 10.18
CA THR A 13 -11.16 -2.96 11.54
C THR A 13 -9.68 -2.66 11.52
N ALA A 14 -8.95 -3.22 10.55
CA ALA A 14 -7.60 -2.79 10.19
C ALA A 14 -7.40 -2.81 8.68
N TYR A 15 -6.59 -1.89 8.16
CA TYR A 15 -6.24 -1.84 6.74
C TYR A 15 -4.88 -1.18 6.50
N LEU A 16 -4.34 -1.42 5.30
CA LEU A 16 -3.08 -0.86 4.82
C LEU A 16 -3.36 0.16 3.71
N PRO A 17 -3.16 1.47 3.96
CA PRO A 17 -3.28 2.49 2.91
C PRO A 17 -2.18 2.39 1.83
N GLY A 18 -1.09 1.65 2.10
CA GLY A 18 0.02 1.45 1.15
C GLY A 18 1.14 2.48 1.23
N SER A 19 1.07 3.40 2.19
CA SER A 19 2.05 4.48 2.41
C SER A 19 2.95 4.23 3.61
N CYS A 20 4.02 5.03 3.73
CA CYS A 20 4.97 5.00 4.84
C CYS A 20 4.99 6.32 5.63
N ASP A 21 5.41 6.25 6.89
CA ASP A 21 5.77 7.42 7.70
C ASP A 21 7.10 8.06 7.21
N ARG A 22 7.50 9.17 7.82
CA ARG A 22 8.75 9.88 7.48
C ARG A 22 10.02 9.07 7.76
N ASP A 23 9.94 8.05 8.61
CA ASP A 23 11.04 7.15 8.92
C ASP A 23 11.05 5.91 7.99
N GLY A 24 10.11 5.83 7.05
CA GLY A 24 9.96 4.69 6.14
C GLY A 24 9.27 3.47 6.76
N LYS A 25 8.57 3.61 7.90
CA LYS A 25 7.73 2.54 8.47
C LYS A 25 6.39 2.49 7.74
N ILE A 26 5.96 1.28 7.38
CA ILE A 26 4.65 1.08 6.75
C ILE A 26 3.53 1.50 7.71
N ILE A 27 2.52 2.19 7.19
CA ILE A 27 1.38 2.67 7.98
C ILE A 27 0.30 1.59 8.01
N PHE A 28 -0.15 1.23 9.20
CA PHE A 28 -1.36 0.47 9.47
C PHE A 28 -2.41 1.41 10.07
N ILE A 29 -3.67 1.26 9.65
CA ILE A 29 -4.78 2.00 10.25
C ILE A 29 -5.71 1.01 10.93
N VAL A 30 -6.04 1.27 12.19
CA VAL A 30 -6.97 0.50 13.01
C VAL A 30 -8.16 1.38 13.36
N ASN A 31 -9.35 0.99 12.92
CA ASN A 31 -10.58 1.72 13.22
C ASN A 31 -11.23 1.15 14.48
N VAL A 32 -11.42 1.98 15.51
CA VAL A 32 -12.12 1.59 16.74
C VAL A 32 -13.52 2.19 16.73
N ILE A 33 -14.48 1.35 16.37
CA ILE A 33 -15.91 1.69 16.36
C ILE A 33 -16.58 0.76 17.39
N ASN A 34 -16.92 1.27 18.58
CA ASN A 34 -17.54 0.53 19.70
C ASN A 34 -16.59 -0.30 20.60
N ASP A 35 -15.47 0.28 21.04
CA ASP A 35 -14.64 -0.24 22.14
C ASP A 35 -14.10 -1.69 21.99
N LEU A 36 -13.90 -2.18 20.76
CA LEU A 36 -13.36 -3.52 20.49
C LEU A 36 -14.15 -4.66 21.18
N GLN A 37 -15.48 -4.64 21.03
CA GLN A 37 -16.34 -5.78 21.37
C GLN A 37 -15.81 -7.09 20.75
N SER A 38 -16.22 -8.24 21.29
CA SER A 38 -15.69 -9.57 20.91
C SER A 38 -15.65 -9.82 19.40
N TRP A 39 -16.69 -9.45 18.65
CA TRP A 39 -16.71 -9.61 17.19
C TRP A 39 -15.66 -8.73 16.49
N GLN A 40 -15.59 -7.45 16.85
CA GLN A 40 -14.63 -6.51 16.28
C GLN A 40 -13.19 -6.87 16.62
N ARG A 41 -12.97 -7.41 17.83
CA ARG A 41 -11.69 -7.97 18.27
C ARG A 41 -11.22 -9.08 17.34
N LYS A 42 -12.09 -10.06 17.06
CA LYS A 42 -11.78 -11.18 16.15
C LYS A 42 -11.49 -10.68 14.73
N CYS A 43 -12.31 -9.75 14.21
CA CYS A 43 -12.05 -9.16 12.90
C CYS A 43 -10.71 -8.40 12.85
N LEU A 44 -10.36 -7.69 13.92
CA LEU A 44 -9.07 -6.99 14.03
C LEU A 44 -7.89 -7.98 14.07
N GLU A 45 -7.98 -9.08 14.82
CA GLU A 45 -6.95 -10.13 14.86
C GLU A 45 -6.71 -10.72 13.48
N LEU A 46 -7.79 -11.16 12.82
CA LEU A 46 -7.73 -11.77 11.49
C LEU A 46 -7.18 -10.79 10.45
N SER A 47 -7.63 -9.54 10.48
CA SER A 47 -7.15 -8.49 9.57
C SER A 47 -5.68 -8.19 9.81
N ALA A 48 -5.26 -7.96 11.06
CA ALA A 48 -3.87 -7.65 11.39
C ALA A 48 -2.92 -8.81 11.03
N ALA A 49 -3.31 -10.05 11.35
CA ALA A 49 -2.53 -11.24 11.02
C ALA A 49 -2.38 -11.41 9.51
N TYR A 50 -3.47 -11.24 8.76
CA TYR A 50 -3.43 -11.31 7.30
C TYR A 50 -2.55 -10.23 6.68
N LEU A 51 -2.75 -8.97 7.07
CA LEU A 51 -2.01 -7.83 6.54
C LEU A 51 -0.51 -7.97 6.83
N ARG A 52 -0.15 -8.40 8.05
CA ARG A 52 1.25 -8.71 8.41
C ARG A 52 1.83 -9.78 7.50
N ARG A 53 1.14 -10.91 7.32
CA ARG A 53 1.60 -12.01 6.45
C ARG A 53 1.71 -11.62 4.98
N SER A 54 0.96 -10.60 4.55
CA SER A 54 1.01 -10.10 3.17
C SER A 54 2.21 -9.20 2.87
N LEU A 55 2.94 -8.75 3.90
CA LEU A 55 4.13 -7.91 3.75
C LEU A 55 5.40 -8.74 3.81
N SER A 56 6.46 -8.27 3.12
CA SER A 56 7.77 -8.91 3.18
C SER A 56 8.51 -8.58 4.48
N ASP A 57 9.39 -9.49 4.91
CA ASP A 57 10.20 -9.30 6.12
C ASP A 57 11.05 -8.02 6.07
N ILE A 58 11.51 -7.63 4.87
CA ILE A 58 12.30 -6.40 4.66
C ILE A 58 11.49 -5.15 5.02
N ILE A 59 10.20 -5.12 4.67
CA ILE A 59 9.30 -4.01 5.04
C ILE A 59 9.08 -4.03 6.56
N LEU A 60 8.80 -5.20 7.11
CA LEU A 60 8.51 -5.38 8.54
C LEU A 60 9.71 -5.07 9.46
N GLN A 61 10.95 -5.31 9.00
CA GLN A 61 12.18 -5.01 9.74
C GLN A 61 12.38 -3.51 10.01
N ARG A 62 11.88 -2.64 9.13
CA ARG A 62 11.90 -1.17 9.36
C ARG A 62 10.99 -0.75 10.51
N GLY A 63 10.03 -1.60 10.86
CA GLY A 63 8.99 -1.32 11.84
C GLY A 63 7.71 -0.82 11.16
N ILE A 64 6.69 -0.60 11.98
CA ILE A 64 5.36 -0.19 11.56
C ILE A 64 4.90 1.02 12.35
N ALA A 65 4.13 1.89 11.70
CA ALA A 65 3.39 2.95 12.34
C ALA A 65 1.90 2.56 12.38
N VAL A 66 1.32 2.43 13.56
CA VAL A 66 -0.09 2.05 13.73
C VAL A 66 -0.87 3.27 14.15
N ILE A 67 -1.81 3.72 13.31
CA ILE A 67 -2.73 4.82 13.61
C ILE A 67 -4.06 4.20 14.03
N VAL A 68 -4.44 4.44 15.28
CA VAL A 68 -5.72 4.02 15.84
C VAL A 68 -6.70 5.17 15.73
N ASP A 69 -7.64 5.09 14.78
CA ASP A 69 -8.73 6.05 14.64
C ASP A 69 -9.83 5.74 15.65
N ALA A 70 -9.90 6.55 16.69
CA ALA A 70 -10.89 6.46 17.74
C ALA A 70 -11.79 7.71 17.82
N GLN A 71 -11.82 8.53 16.77
CA GLN A 71 -12.59 9.77 16.74
C GLN A 71 -14.09 9.55 16.93
N LYS A 72 -14.60 8.42 16.42
CA LYS A 72 -16.00 8.01 16.54
C LYS A 72 -16.31 7.21 17.81
N SER A 73 -15.29 6.87 18.61
CA SER A 73 -15.49 6.10 19.82
C SER A 73 -15.86 7.02 20.99
N THR A 74 -17.03 6.80 21.56
CA THR A 74 -17.47 7.42 22.81
C THR A 74 -16.80 6.79 24.04
N ALA A 75 -16.22 5.60 23.88
CA ALA A 75 -15.57 4.86 24.95
C ALA A 75 -14.13 5.35 25.22
N ARG A 76 -13.72 5.21 26.48
CA ARG A 76 -12.35 5.50 26.90
C ARG A 76 -11.45 4.36 26.45
N ILE A 77 -10.56 4.62 25.49
CA ILE A 77 -9.52 3.68 25.12
C ILE A 77 -8.49 3.63 26.25
N THR A 78 -8.51 2.51 26.98
CA THR A 78 -7.62 2.25 28.10
C THR A 78 -6.24 1.81 27.63
N ARG A 79 -5.27 1.79 28.57
CA ARG A 79 -3.95 1.20 28.35
C ARG A 79 -4.01 -0.29 27.95
N GLN A 80 -5.05 -1.01 28.36
CA GLN A 80 -5.23 -2.41 27.98
C GLN A 80 -5.50 -2.57 26.48
N HIS A 81 -6.31 -1.69 25.89
CA HIS A 81 -6.54 -1.68 24.45
C HIS A 81 -5.26 -1.36 23.66
N ALA A 82 -4.46 -0.39 24.11
CA ALA A 82 -3.18 -0.09 23.48
C ALA A 82 -2.22 -1.30 23.55
N ARG A 83 -2.08 -1.94 24.71
CA ARG A 83 -1.27 -3.16 24.88
C ARG A 83 -1.76 -4.29 23.97
N TYR A 84 -3.06 -4.47 23.87
CA TYR A 84 -3.65 -5.46 22.99
C TYR A 84 -3.25 -5.21 21.52
N ILE A 85 -3.33 -3.97 21.04
CA ILE A 85 -2.91 -3.62 19.67
C ILE A 85 -1.39 -3.84 19.49
N TYR A 86 -0.55 -3.50 20.46
CA TYR A 86 0.88 -3.82 20.40
C TYR A 86 1.13 -5.33 20.24
N ASN A 87 0.38 -6.16 20.98
CA ASN A 87 0.54 -7.62 20.92
C ASN A 87 0.14 -8.21 19.56
N LEU A 88 -0.78 -7.59 18.81
CA LEU A 88 -1.09 -8.02 17.43
C LEU A 88 0.14 -7.95 16.50
N PHE A 89 1.10 -7.10 16.84
CA PHE A 89 2.31 -6.86 16.06
C PHE A 89 3.57 -7.26 16.82
N GLU A 90 3.46 -8.25 17.72
CA GLU A 90 4.58 -8.78 18.50
C GLU A 90 5.77 -9.16 17.59
N GLY A 91 6.98 -8.82 18.04
CA GLY A 91 8.22 -9.01 17.29
C GLY A 91 8.54 -7.89 16.30
N LEU A 92 7.67 -6.89 16.13
CA LEU A 92 7.92 -5.72 15.29
C LEU A 92 8.22 -4.48 16.12
N LYS A 93 8.95 -3.52 15.53
CA LYS A 93 9.10 -2.17 16.09
C LYS A 93 7.81 -1.39 15.78
N VAL A 94 7.02 -1.08 16.80
CA VAL A 94 5.70 -0.43 16.64
C VAL A 94 5.74 1.00 17.17
N SER A 95 5.32 1.96 16.35
CA SER A 95 4.97 3.33 16.77
C SER A 95 3.45 3.48 16.76
N LEU A 96 2.82 3.60 17.93
CA LEU A 96 1.35 3.64 18.07
C LEU A 96 0.86 5.07 18.26
N TYR A 97 -0.07 5.50 17.41
CA TYR A 97 -0.68 6.83 17.40
C TYR A 97 -2.18 6.69 17.65
N LEU A 98 -2.66 7.21 18.78
CA LEU A 98 -4.07 7.18 19.13
C LEU A 98 -4.73 8.51 18.78
N VAL A 99 -5.63 8.49 17.79
CA VAL A 99 -6.32 9.68 17.28
C VAL A 99 -7.67 9.81 17.99
N LYS A 100 -7.84 10.91 18.73
CA LYS A 100 -9.08 11.27 19.43
C LYS A 100 -9.75 12.50 18.78
N SER A 101 -11.05 12.65 19.01
CA SER A 101 -11.80 13.84 18.60
C SER A 101 -11.27 15.10 19.28
N GLU A 102 -11.45 16.28 18.67
CA GLU A 102 -10.89 17.53 19.21
C GLU A 102 -11.47 17.91 20.57
N GLY A 103 -12.77 17.70 20.79
CA GLY A 103 -13.42 17.96 22.09
C GLY A 103 -12.87 17.14 23.27
N PHE A 104 -12.08 16.09 23.01
CA PHE A 104 -11.33 15.38 24.05
C PHE A 104 -10.26 16.29 24.70
N TRP A 105 -9.56 17.08 23.88
CA TRP A 105 -8.44 17.93 24.31
C TRP A 105 -8.91 19.23 24.99
N GLU A 106 -10.09 19.72 24.66
CA GLU A 106 -10.69 20.89 25.32
C GLU A 106 -11.09 20.58 26.77
N LYS A 107 -11.52 19.34 27.04
CA LYS A 107 -12.00 18.91 28.36
C LYS A 107 -10.91 18.32 29.26
N HIS A 108 -9.73 18.03 28.73
CA HIS A 108 -8.62 17.42 29.46
C HIS A 108 -7.32 18.16 29.11
N VAL A 109 -6.86 19.02 30.02
CA VAL A 109 -5.47 19.53 30.00
C VAL A 109 -4.55 18.41 30.49
N GLU A 110 -4.48 17.31 29.75
CA GLU A 110 -3.39 16.35 29.93
C GLU A 110 -2.27 16.79 28.97
N THR A 111 -1.32 17.50 29.56
CA THR A 111 0.03 17.70 29.01
C THR A 111 0.45 16.39 28.37
N CYS A 112 0.67 16.38 27.04
CA CYS A 112 1.23 15.23 26.34
C CYS A 112 2.51 14.81 27.08
N ALA A 113 2.40 13.86 28.00
CA ALA A 113 3.48 13.50 28.87
C ALA A 113 4.54 12.85 27.98
N LYS A 114 5.68 13.54 27.85
CA LYS A 114 6.92 12.99 27.34
C LYS A 114 7.36 11.87 28.30
N GLY A 115 6.78 10.70 28.16
CA GLY A 115 7.28 9.47 28.75
C GLY A 115 8.19 8.78 27.75
N GLN A 116 9.51 9.00 27.86
CA GLN A 116 10.50 8.16 27.19
C GLN A 116 10.55 6.78 27.85
N SER A 117 9.48 6.02 27.67
CA SER A 117 9.37 4.60 27.99
C SER A 117 8.88 3.90 26.73
N LYS A 118 9.61 2.86 26.31
CA LYS A 118 9.28 2.02 25.15
C LYS A 118 7.95 1.27 25.40
N ALA A 119 6.78 1.92 25.26
CA ALA A 119 5.46 1.28 25.10
C ALA A 119 4.23 2.21 25.18
N GLU A 120 4.34 3.51 25.48
CA GLU A 120 3.13 4.35 25.62
C GLU A 120 2.66 4.88 24.25
N PRO A 121 1.37 4.75 23.88
CA PRO A 121 0.85 5.34 22.65
C PRO A 121 0.95 6.87 22.67
N ILE A 122 1.28 7.46 21.53
CA ILE A 122 1.20 8.90 21.35
C ILE A 122 -0.27 9.25 21.13
N VAL A 123 -0.89 9.95 22.08
CA VAL A 123 -2.29 10.40 21.96
C VAL A 123 -2.29 11.79 21.32
N LEU A 124 -3.04 11.98 20.23
CA LEU A 124 -3.14 13.26 19.53
C LEU A 124 -4.50 13.48 18.85
N SER A 125 -4.78 14.72 18.44
CA SER A 125 -5.91 15.03 17.55
C SER A 125 -5.54 14.78 16.09
N LYS A 126 -6.54 14.61 15.21
CA LYS A 126 -6.35 14.46 13.76
C LYS A 126 -5.40 15.52 13.17
N ALA A 127 -5.59 16.79 13.53
CA ALA A 127 -4.76 17.90 13.03
C ALA A 127 -3.26 17.79 13.37
N ARG A 128 -2.90 17.04 14.43
CA ARG A 128 -1.50 16.87 14.86
C ARG A 128 -0.79 15.71 14.17
N LEU A 129 -1.48 14.89 13.36
CA LEU A 129 -0.86 13.77 12.62
C LEU A 129 0.21 14.26 11.64
N THR A 130 0.04 15.46 11.06
CA THR A 130 0.99 16.09 10.12
C THR A 130 2.37 16.37 10.72
N LYS A 131 2.52 16.31 12.06
CA LYS A 131 3.82 16.37 12.73
C LYS A 131 4.66 15.11 12.53
N PHE A 132 4.02 13.97 12.27
CA PHE A 132 4.65 12.66 12.16
C PHE A 132 4.58 12.08 10.75
N PHE A 133 3.57 12.46 9.98
CA PHE A 133 3.30 11.93 8.65
C PHE A 133 3.17 13.05 7.63
N ASP A 134 3.50 12.74 6.38
CA ASP A 134 3.24 13.65 5.26
C ASP A 134 1.78 13.55 4.82
N LEU A 135 1.22 14.65 4.31
CA LEU A 135 -0.18 14.69 3.88
C LEU A 135 -0.44 13.65 2.79
N SER A 136 0.50 13.46 1.86
CA SER A 136 0.41 12.46 0.79
C SER A 136 0.47 11.01 1.28
N SER A 137 0.92 10.77 2.52
CA SER A 137 0.97 9.44 3.13
C SER A 137 -0.27 9.12 3.98
N LEU A 138 -1.12 10.11 4.27
CA LEU A 138 -2.31 9.92 5.10
C LEU A 138 -3.58 9.89 4.25
N PRO A 139 -4.52 8.95 4.51
CA PRO A 139 -5.84 9.01 3.90
C PRO A 139 -6.61 10.29 4.27
N GLU A 140 -7.52 10.70 3.40
CA GLU A 140 -8.34 11.91 3.59
C GLU A 140 -9.14 11.89 4.92
N GLN A 141 -9.61 10.72 5.33
CA GLN A 141 -10.35 10.54 6.58
C GLN A 141 -9.49 10.90 7.80
N LEU A 142 -8.17 10.77 7.68
CA LEU A 142 -7.16 11.16 8.68
C LEU A 142 -6.49 12.52 8.38
N GLY A 143 -6.96 13.23 7.36
CA GLY A 143 -6.59 14.63 7.10
C GLY A 143 -5.40 14.79 6.17
N GLY A 144 -5.05 13.73 5.42
CA GLY A 144 -4.11 13.82 4.32
C GLY A 144 -4.80 13.94 2.97
N SER A 145 -4.04 13.62 1.92
CA SER A 145 -4.44 13.70 0.51
C SER A 145 -4.30 12.36 -0.22
N LEU A 146 -3.98 11.26 0.49
CA LEU A 146 -3.89 9.93 -0.11
C LEU A 146 -5.29 9.42 -0.45
N GLN A 147 -5.51 9.17 -1.73
CA GLN A 147 -6.73 8.54 -2.24
C GLN A 147 -6.67 7.03 -2.00
N TYR A 148 -7.30 6.58 -0.92
CA TYR A 148 -7.38 5.15 -0.59
C TYR A 148 -8.79 4.60 -0.83
N ASN A 149 -8.90 3.65 -1.76
CA ASN A 149 -10.13 2.91 -2.02
C ASN A 149 -10.00 1.48 -1.46
N HIS A 150 -10.67 1.23 -0.33
CA HIS A 150 -10.61 -0.07 0.33
C HIS A 150 -11.24 -1.20 -0.48
N ASP A 151 -12.36 -0.95 -1.15
CA ASP A 151 -13.09 -2.00 -1.87
C ASP A 151 -12.29 -2.45 -3.11
N LEU A 152 -11.66 -1.48 -3.79
CA LEU A 152 -10.72 -1.76 -4.86
C LEU A 152 -9.50 -2.53 -4.36
N TRP A 153 -8.89 -2.08 -3.26
CA TRP A 153 -7.76 -2.79 -2.64
C TRP A 153 -8.13 -4.25 -2.30
N LEU A 154 -9.32 -4.46 -1.73
CA LEU A 154 -9.78 -5.80 -1.33
C LEU A 154 -10.04 -6.70 -2.53
N GLN A 155 -10.67 -6.17 -3.59
CA GLN A 155 -10.86 -6.89 -4.85
C GLN A 155 -9.52 -7.30 -5.46
N GLN A 156 -8.58 -6.36 -5.57
CA GLN A 156 -7.24 -6.63 -6.09
C GLN A 156 -6.51 -7.68 -5.26
N ARG A 157 -6.59 -7.56 -3.93
CA ARG A 157 -5.94 -8.52 -3.03
C ARG A 157 -6.53 -9.92 -3.16
N LYS A 158 -7.85 -10.04 -3.34
CA LYS A 158 -8.53 -11.32 -3.61
C LYS A 158 -8.02 -11.96 -4.90
N SER A 159 -7.89 -11.20 -5.99
CA SER A 159 -7.34 -11.71 -7.25
C SER A 159 -5.90 -12.19 -7.11
N VAL A 160 -5.05 -11.46 -6.37
CA VAL A 160 -3.67 -11.88 -6.10
C VAL A 160 -3.62 -13.16 -5.27
N GLU A 161 -4.46 -13.30 -4.23
CA GLU A 161 -4.54 -14.53 -3.43
C GLU A 161 -4.99 -15.74 -4.26
N GLU A 162 -5.94 -15.53 -5.17
CA GLU A 162 -6.39 -16.58 -6.08
C GLU A 162 -5.25 -17.00 -7.02
N PHE A 163 -4.57 -16.03 -7.63
CA PHE A 163 -3.40 -16.29 -8.46
C PHE A 163 -2.31 -17.07 -7.72
N ILE A 164 -1.96 -16.68 -6.49
CA ILE A 164 -0.94 -17.39 -5.69
C ILE A 164 -1.34 -18.85 -5.46
N LYS A 165 -2.61 -19.11 -5.14
CA LYS A 165 -3.11 -20.47 -4.96
C LYS A 165 -2.93 -21.32 -6.23
N TYR A 166 -3.35 -20.79 -7.39
CA TYR A 166 -3.21 -21.49 -8.67
C TYR A 166 -1.73 -21.67 -9.07
N TYR A 167 -0.89 -20.69 -8.78
CA TYR A 167 0.55 -20.76 -8.98
C TYR A 167 1.18 -21.88 -8.14
N ASP A 168 0.86 -21.97 -6.85
CA ASP A 168 1.39 -23.01 -5.96
C ASP A 168 0.92 -24.41 -6.40
N ASP A 169 -0.34 -24.54 -6.83
CA ASP A 169 -0.88 -25.82 -7.33
C ASP A 169 -0.25 -26.21 -8.68
N CYS A 170 0.05 -25.23 -9.54
CA CYS A 170 0.82 -25.45 -10.77
C CYS A 170 2.24 -25.95 -10.47
N LEU A 171 2.94 -25.30 -9.53
CA LEU A 171 4.27 -25.72 -9.10
C LEU A 171 4.29 -27.16 -8.54
N LYS A 172 3.32 -27.52 -7.70
CA LYS A 172 3.18 -28.91 -7.20
C LYS A 172 2.95 -29.90 -8.34
N SER A 173 2.17 -29.51 -9.34
CA SER A 173 1.89 -30.35 -10.51
C SER A 173 3.15 -30.53 -11.38
N MET A 174 3.95 -29.48 -11.55
CA MET A 174 5.25 -29.53 -12.22
C MET A 174 6.23 -30.45 -11.48
N GLU A 175 6.31 -30.33 -10.16
CA GLU A 175 7.16 -31.18 -9.33
C GLU A 175 6.72 -32.66 -9.38
N SER A 176 5.41 -32.93 -9.38
CA SER A 176 4.87 -34.28 -9.54
C SER A 176 5.23 -34.89 -10.90
N LEU A 177 5.13 -34.12 -11.98
CA LEU A 177 5.55 -34.56 -13.31
C LEU A 177 7.06 -34.83 -13.35
N HIS A 178 7.86 -33.94 -12.75
CA HIS A 178 9.30 -34.11 -12.67
C HIS A 178 9.67 -35.41 -11.94
N GLN A 179 9.04 -35.69 -10.79
CA GLN A 179 9.22 -36.95 -10.06
C GLN A 179 8.77 -38.18 -10.87
N LEU A 180 7.65 -38.09 -11.59
CA LEU A 180 7.20 -39.17 -12.47
C LEU A 180 8.27 -39.48 -13.53
N LEU A 181 8.76 -38.46 -14.22
CA LEU A 181 9.78 -38.60 -15.27
C LEU A 181 11.11 -39.12 -14.70
N GLN A 182 11.48 -38.75 -13.48
CA GLN A 182 12.66 -39.32 -12.82
C GLN A 182 12.49 -40.79 -12.43
N GLY A 183 11.29 -41.21 -12.03
CA GLY A 183 10.97 -42.61 -11.73
C GLY A 183 11.02 -43.52 -12.97
N ASN A 184 10.95 -42.92 -14.16
CA ASN A 184 10.91 -43.64 -15.44
C ASN A 184 12.29 -44.12 -15.94
N LYS A 185 13.36 -43.96 -15.16
CA LYS A 185 14.73 -44.30 -15.58
C LYS A 185 14.99 -45.80 -15.76
N SER A 186 14.17 -46.66 -15.17
CA SER A 186 14.31 -48.13 -15.26
C SER A 186 12.95 -48.81 -15.41
N ILE A 187 12.24 -48.50 -16.49
CA ILE A 187 10.93 -49.09 -16.79
C ILE A 187 11.12 -50.44 -17.52
N ARG A 188 10.32 -51.44 -17.16
CA ARG A 188 10.27 -52.71 -17.91
C ARG A 188 9.62 -52.46 -19.28
N PRO A 189 10.09 -53.09 -20.38
CA PRO A 189 9.50 -52.89 -21.71
C PRO A 189 7.97 -53.08 -21.76
N THR A 190 7.45 -54.01 -20.95
CA THR A 190 6.00 -54.30 -20.84
C THR A 190 5.17 -53.17 -20.21
N GLU A 191 5.81 -52.24 -19.49
CA GLU A 191 5.17 -51.11 -18.79
C GLU A 191 5.43 -49.77 -19.49
N ALA A 192 6.28 -49.75 -20.51
CA ALA A 192 6.74 -48.52 -21.17
C ALA A 192 5.59 -47.69 -21.74
N ASP A 193 4.65 -48.32 -22.46
CA ASP A 193 3.51 -47.63 -23.07
C ASP A 193 2.55 -47.03 -22.03
N VAL A 194 2.30 -47.78 -20.95
CA VAL A 194 1.44 -47.32 -19.84
C VAL A 194 2.06 -46.09 -19.19
N GLN A 195 3.36 -46.13 -18.93
CA GLN A 195 4.06 -45.05 -18.25
C GLN A 195 4.28 -43.83 -19.15
N LEU A 196 4.51 -44.04 -20.45
CA LEU A 196 4.55 -42.96 -21.44
C LEU A 196 3.21 -42.26 -21.53
N LYS A 197 2.10 -43.01 -21.61
CA LYS A 197 0.74 -42.45 -21.63
C LYS A 197 0.44 -41.64 -20.37
N LYS A 198 0.80 -42.17 -19.19
CA LYS A 198 0.66 -41.46 -17.91
C LYS A 198 1.47 -40.15 -17.90
N SER A 199 2.72 -40.20 -18.37
CA SER A 199 3.61 -39.04 -18.43
C SER A 199 3.09 -37.99 -19.40
N ALA A 200 2.60 -38.39 -20.57
CA ALA A 200 2.00 -37.49 -21.55
C ALA A 200 0.72 -36.82 -21.03
N GLN A 201 -0.14 -37.57 -20.33
CA GLN A 201 -1.35 -37.01 -19.70
C GLN A 201 -1.01 -35.98 -18.62
N GLN A 202 -0.06 -36.29 -17.73
CA GLN A 202 0.36 -35.34 -16.70
C GLN A 202 1.04 -34.11 -17.31
N HIS A 203 1.87 -34.29 -18.34
CA HIS A 203 2.46 -33.17 -19.08
C HIS A 203 1.39 -32.23 -19.66
N ALA A 204 0.37 -32.78 -20.32
CA ALA A 204 -0.72 -31.97 -20.88
C ALA A 204 -1.49 -31.20 -19.79
N ALA A 205 -1.75 -31.84 -18.64
CA ALA A 205 -2.40 -31.18 -17.51
C ALA A 205 -1.54 -30.05 -16.92
N VAL A 206 -0.23 -30.27 -16.78
CA VAL A 206 0.71 -29.24 -16.31
C VAL A 206 0.77 -28.07 -17.28
N GLN A 207 0.83 -28.31 -18.59
CA GLN A 207 0.80 -27.24 -19.60
C GLN A 207 -0.46 -26.38 -19.50
N CYS A 208 -1.64 -27.00 -19.40
CA CYS A 208 -2.90 -26.28 -19.20
C CYS A 208 -2.90 -25.44 -17.90
N SER A 209 -2.31 -25.98 -16.83
CA SER A 209 -2.16 -25.27 -15.56
C SER A 209 -1.22 -24.06 -15.70
N ILE A 210 -0.10 -24.20 -16.42
CA ILE A 210 0.83 -23.10 -16.72
C ILE A 210 0.12 -22.00 -17.51
N ASP A 211 -0.60 -22.34 -18.58
CA ASP A 211 -1.33 -21.38 -19.40
C ASP A 211 -2.37 -20.61 -18.57
N THR A 212 -3.06 -21.30 -17.66
CA THR A 212 -4.04 -20.69 -16.75
C THR A 212 -3.37 -19.68 -15.82
N VAL A 213 -2.26 -20.06 -15.20
CA VAL A 213 -1.51 -19.18 -14.28
C VAL A 213 -0.95 -17.96 -15.02
N ILE A 214 -0.42 -18.13 -16.23
CA ILE A 214 0.05 -17.03 -17.08
C ILE A 214 -1.11 -16.08 -17.40
N ALA A 215 -2.26 -16.61 -17.81
CA ALA A 215 -3.44 -15.80 -18.13
C ALA A 215 -3.94 -15.02 -16.91
N MET A 216 -3.95 -15.63 -15.72
CA MET A 216 -4.32 -14.95 -14.47
C MET A 216 -3.34 -13.83 -14.11
N GLY A 217 -2.03 -14.09 -14.20
CA GLY A 217 -0.99 -13.09 -13.95
C GLY A 217 -1.12 -11.89 -14.89
N ASN A 218 -1.32 -12.14 -16.19
CA ASN A 218 -1.52 -11.09 -17.18
C ASN A 218 -2.77 -10.25 -16.89
N ARG A 219 -3.89 -10.88 -16.47
CA ARG A 219 -5.10 -10.15 -16.07
C ARG A 219 -4.86 -9.20 -14.89
N ILE A 220 -4.12 -9.65 -13.87
CA ILE A 220 -3.77 -8.83 -12.72
C ILE A 220 -2.89 -7.64 -13.15
N LEU A 221 -1.86 -7.90 -13.95
CA LEU A 221 -0.95 -6.86 -14.45
C LEU A 221 -1.69 -5.81 -15.29
N THR A 222 -2.54 -6.23 -16.22
CA THR A 222 -3.37 -5.33 -17.03
C THR A 222 -4.24 -4.45 -16.13
N HIS A 223 -4.95 -5.06 -15.17
CA HIS A 223 -5.81 -4.31 -14.27
C HIS A 223 -5.03 -3.32 -13.40
N PHE A 224 -3.84 -3.68 -12.91
CA PHE A 224 -3.00 -2.76 -12.14
C PHE A 224 -2.52 -1.59 -13.00
N ASN A 225 -2.13 -1.84 -14.25
CA ASN A 225 -1.75 -0.78 -15.17
C ASN A 225 -2.91 0.16 -15.47
N GLU A 226 -4.14 -0.34 -15.59
CA GLU A 226 -5.33 0.52 -15.79
C GLU A 226 -5.63 1.40 -14.57
N VAL A 227 -5.50 0.83 -13.36
CA VAL A 227 -5.83 1.53 -12.11
C VAL A 227 -4.74 2.52 -11.69
N TYR A 228 -3.48 2.15 -11.88
CA TYR A 228 -2.31 2.91 -11.40
C TYR A 228 -1.52 3.60 -12.51
N ALA A 229 -2.03 3.60 -13.75
CA ALA A 229 -1.45 4.40 -14.82
C ALA A 229 -1.35 5.87 -14.38
N PRO A 230 -0.20 6.54 -14.61
CA PRO A 230 -0.11 7.97 -14.43
C PRO A 230 -1.18 8.63 -15.29
N THR A 231 -2.11 9.35 -14.66
CA THR A 231 -3.07 10.15 -15.41
C THR A 231 -2.26 11.19 -16.20
N PRO A 232 -2.39 11.27 -17.54
CA PRO A 232 -1.73 12.31 -18.30
C PRO A 232 -2.14 13.68 -17.71
N PRO A 233 -1.20 14.64 -17.56
CA PRO A 233 -1.60 15.99 -17.20
C PRO A 233 -2.62 16.45 -18.24
N PHE A 234 -3.79 16.83 -17.76
CA PHE A 234 -4.93 17.30 -18.54
C PHE A 234 -4.42 18.19 -19.67
N ALA A 235 -4.48 17.69 -20.92
CA ALA A 235 -4.26 18.54 -22.08
C ALA A 235 -5.36 19.60 -21.98
N ALA A 236 -4.96 20.84 -21.68
CA ALA A 236 -5.88 21.97 -21.63
C ALA A 236 -6.69 21.94 -22.93
N SER A 237 -7.99 21.66 -22.81
CA SER A 237 -8.90 21.77 -23.95
C SER A 237 -8.91 23.24 -24.35
N VAL A 238 -8.11 23.58 -25.36
CA VAL A 238 -8.18 24.85 -26.05
C VAL A 238 -9.59 24.95 -26.61
N SER A 239 -10.41 25.80 -25.99
CA SER A 239 -11.73 26.12 -26.49
C SER A 239 -11.58 26.78 -27.86
N SER A 240 -11.86 26.04 -28.93
CA SER A 240 -12.03 26.61 -30.26
C SER A 240 -13.35 27.38 -30.28
N ASN A 241 -13.26 28.70 -30.15
CA ASN A 241 -14.34 29.62 -30.45
C ASN A 241 -14.69 29.54 -31.94
N THR A 242 -15.89 29.07 -32.26
CA THR A 242 -16.50 29.27 -33.57
C THR A 242 -17.68 30.23 -33.40
N ALA A 243 -17.53 31.43 -33.96
CA ALA A 243 -18.52 32.49 -33.95
C ALA A 243 -19.59 32.28 -35.04
N ALA A 244 -20.84 32.63 -34.73
CA ALA A 244 -21.81 33.24 -35.64
C ALA A 244 -23.04 33.78 -34.87
N PRO A 245 -23.76 34.79 -35.40
CA PRO A 245 -24.24 35.94 -34.63
C PRO A 245 -25.76 35.93 -34.40
N HIS A 246 -26.28 36.72 -33.45
CA HIS A 246 -27.55 37.44 -33.62
C HIS A 246 -27.70 38.59 -32.61
N ALA A 247 -28.32 39.68 -33.09
CA ALA A 247 -28.36 41.03 -32.57
C ALA A 247 -29.32 41.26 -31.38
N SER A 248 -29.04 42.26 -30.53
CA SER A 248 -29.87 43.49 -30.38
C SER A 248 -29.40 44.40 -29.22
N ALA A 249 -29.16 45.67 -29.59
CA ALA A 249 -29.46 46.95 -28.92
C ALA A 249 -29.09 47.26 -27.44
N SER A 250 -28.20 48.27 -27.31
CA SER A 250 -28.27 49.49 -26.45
C SER A 250 -28.29 49.31 -24.92
N THR A 251 -27.49 49.97 -24.08
CA THR A 251 -27.20 51.43 -24.01
C THR A 251 -26.14 51.70 -22.90
N THR A 252 -25.24 52.69 -23.10
CA THR A 252 -24.58 53.61 -22.10
C THR A 252 -23.76 53.04 -20.91
N LEU A 253 -22.69 53.64 -20.37
CA LEU A 253 -21.66 54.64 -20.71
C LEU A 253 -20.74 54.74 -19.45
N ASN A 254 -19.48 55.16 -19.63
CA ASN A 254 -18.46 55.62 -18.64
C ASN A 254 -17.60 54.55 -17.94
N LYS A 255 -16.26 54.45 -18.04
CA LYS A 255 -15.07 55.36 -18.16
C LYS A 255 -14.36 55.60 -16.82
N THR A 256 -13.18 55.00 -16.62
CA THR A 256 -11.90 55.52 -16.02
C THR A 256 -11.00 54.30 -15.71
N LYS A 257 -9.76 54.13 -16.25
CA LYS A 257 -8.46 54.84 -16.22
C LYS A 257 -7.53 54.39 -15.07
N ALA A 258 -6.24 54.22 -15.43
CA ALA A 258 -4.99 54.01 -14.66
C ALA A 258 -4.65 52.53 -14.38
N GLU A 259 -3.58 51.89 -14.87
CA GLU A 259 -2.20 52.25 -15.25
C GLU A 259 -1.26 52.55 -14.05
N SER A 260 -0.24 51.69 -13.86
CA SER A 260 1.09 51.83 -13.19
C SER A 260 1.58 50.38 -12.92
N THR A 261 2.53 49.76 -13.63
CA THR A 261 3.97 50.03 -13.84
C THR A 261 4.75 50.28 -12.55
N THR A 262 5.69 49.40 -12.22
CA THR A 262 7.16 49.63 -12.03
C THR A 262 7.72 48.39 -11.27
N THR A 263 8.49 47.46 -11.86
CA THR A 263 9.98 47.43 -11.90
C THR A 263 10.64 47.66 -10.52
N LEU A 264 11.66 46.92 -10.03
CA LEU A 264 12.96 46.62 -10.62
C LEU A 264 13.78 45.78 -9.61
N THR A 265 14.51 44.77 -10.12
CA THR A 265 15.91 44.37 -9.79
C THR A 265 16.42 44.30 -8.35
N THR A 266 17.20 43.25 -8.03
CA THR A 266 18.66 43.19 -8.28
C THR A 266 19.27 41.89 -7.74
N ASN A 267 20.18 41.33 -8.56
CA ASN A 267 21.50 40.75 -8.26
C ASN A 267 21.70 39.73 -7.12
N SER A 268 22.63 38.78 -7.16
CA SER A 268 23.55 38.16 -8.13
C SER A 268 24.49 37.27 -7.28
N LYS A 269 25.18 36.34 -7.94
CA LYS A 269 26.42 35.63 -7.54
C LYS A 269 26.24 34.43 -6.60
N SER A 270 26.38 33.19 -7.07
CA SER A 270 27.57 32.49 -7.60
C SER A 270 28.64 32.22 -6.54
N ASN A 271 28.84 30.96 -6.18
CA ASN A 271 30.15 30.31 -6.37
C ASN A 271 30.09 28.78 -6.19
N SER A 272 30.86 28.15 -7.06
CA SER A 272 31.11 26.73 -7.31
C SER A 272 32.36 26.23 -6.59
N THR A 273 32.40 24.95 -6.18
CA THR A 273 33.58 24.04 -6.16
C THR A 273 33.09 22.67 -5.64
N SER A 274 32.96 21.60 -6.44
CA SER A 274 33.93 20.69 -7.09
C SER A 274 34.64 19.69 -6.17
N THR A 275 34.29 18.40 -6.38
CA THR A 275 35.13 17.16 -6.39
C THR A 275 35.94 16.71 -5.18
N ALA A 276 35.70 15.47 -4.72
CA ALA A 276 36.62 14.33 -4.90
C ALA A 276 36.01 12.98 -4.46
N VAL A 277 36.28 11.94 -5.25
CA VAL A 277 36.05 10.50 -5.04
C VAL A 277 37.37 9.87 -4.55
N PRO A 278 37.35 8.72 -3.84
CA PRO A 278 37.96 7.52 -4.44
C PRO A 278 37.19 6.21 -4.18
N THR A 279 37.65 5.20 -4.90
CA THR A 279 37.02 3.93 -5.32
C THR A 279 37.47 2.71 -4.49
N SER A 280 36.68 1.62 -4.56
CA SER A 280 37.03 0.19 -4.39
C SER A 280 37.30 -0.31 -2.95
N THR A 281 36.75 -1.43 -2.46
CA THR A 281 36.95 -2.81 -2.98
C THR A 281 35.95 -3.79 -2.34
N GLN A 282 35.50 -4.77 -3.14
CA GLN A 282 34.64 -5.91 -2.78
C GLN A 282 35.45 -7.06 -2.14
N PRO A 283 34.82 -8.03 -1.46
CA PRO A 283 34.84 -9.39 -2.02
C PRO A 283 33.50 -10.15 -1.92
N GLN A 284 33.39 -11.12 -2.81
CA GLN A 284 32.28 -12.07 -3.00
C GLN A 284 32.12 -13.06 -1.83
N GLN A 285 30.87 -13.49 -1.57
CA GLN A 285 30.53 -14.92 -1.52
C GLN A 285 29.01 -15.17 -1.60
N HIS A 286 28.68 -16.26 -2.29
CA HIS A 286 27.40 -16.92 -2.55
C HIS A 286 26.46 -17.04 -1.33
N ASP A 287 25.14 -16.81 -1.49
CA ASP A 287 24.14 -17.89 -1.38
C ASP A 287 22.72 -17.50 -1.85
N SER A 288 22.09 -18.47 -2.52
CA SER A 288 20.66 -18.83 -2.61
C SER A 288 19.54 -17.86 -3.05
N ASN A 289 18.88 -18.31 -4.12
CA ASN A 289 17.63 -17.85 -4.76
C ASN A 289 16.52 -17.38 -3.80
N LYS A 290 16.07 -16.13 -4.00
CA LYS A 290 14.70 -15.67 -3.78
C LYS A 290 14.42 -14.47 -4.70
N VAL A 291 13.85 -14.74 -5.87
CA VAL A 291 13.31 -13.68 -6.73
C VAL A 291 11.89 -13.38 -6.24
N TYR A 292 11.73 -12.31 -5.47
CA TYR A 292 10.43 -11.68 -5.26
C TYR A 292 10.41 -10.35 -6.01
N LEU A 293 9.37 -10.20 -6.85
CA LEU A 293 9.04 -8.98 -7.58
C LEU A 293 9.05 -7.77 -6.64
N SER A 294 10.07 -6.91 -6.80
CA SER A 294 10.15 -5.56 -6.26
C SER A 294 10.31 -4.61 -7.44
N ALA A 295 9.22 -3.97 -7.83
CA ALA A 295 9.16 -2.74 -8.61
C ALA A 295 7.71 -2.23 -8.42
N ALA A 296 7.42 -0.99 -8.02
CA ALA A 296 8.09 0.24 -8.37
C ALA A 296 8.03 1.27 -7.23
N SER A 297 9.16 1.95 -6.99
CA SER A 297 9.19 3.31 -6.48
C SER A 297 10.40 4.02 -7.08
N ALA A 298 10.23 5.31 -7.35
CA ALA A 298 11.19 6.28 -7.89
C ALA A 298 11.34 6.34 -9.42
N HIS A 299 10.65 7.31 -10.04
CA HIS A 299 11.22 8.20 -11.06
C HIS A 299 10.61 9.59 -10.90
N SER A 300 11.36 10.53 -10.33
CA SER A 300 11.16 11.96 -10.54
C SER A 300 12.08 12.38 -11.69
N PRO A 301 11.61 13.10 -12.72
CA PRO A 301 12.49 13.71 -13.70
C PRO A 301 13.03 15.06 -13.19
N PRO A 302 14.21 15.50 -13.66
CA PRO A 302 14.82 16.77 -13.26
C PRO A 302 14.35 17.96 -14.12
N VAL A 303 14.59 19.15 -13.54
CA VAL A 303 14.45 20.54 -14.02
C VAL A 303 13.06 21.15 -13.86
#